data_AF-A0A945DQY9-F1
#
_entry.id   AF-A0A945DQY9-F1
#
_cell.length_a   1.000
_cell.length_b   1.000
_cell.length_c   1.000
_cell.angle_alpha   90.00
_cell.angle_beta   90.00
_cell.angle_gamma   90.00
#
_symmetry.space_group_name_H-M   'P 1'
#
loop_
_entity.id
_entity.type
_entity.pdbx_description
1 polymer ?
#
loop_
_entity_poly.entity_id
_entity_poly.type
_entity_poly.pdbx_seq_one_letter_code
_entity_poly.pdbx_strand_id
1 'polypeptide(L)' 'VWQEIKGGLHICETWEDPDFDSKAPAFWYVRVLQTPTLRWSAHHCRKENRCDEFPGAETTLQERAWTSPIWYLP' A
#
# COMPACT_ATOMS: atom_id res chain seq x y z
N VAL A 1 -12.08 -13.65 8.50
CA VAL A 1 -12.11 -12.51 9.44
C VAL A 1 -11.57 -11.32 8.67
N TRP A 2 -12.44 -10.49 8.12
CA TRP A 2 -12.03 -9.23 7.49
C TRP A 2 -13.09 -8.22 7.88
N GLN A 3 -12.78 -7.34 8.82
CA GLN A 3 -13.65 -6.23 9.17
C GLN A 3 -13.38 -5.06 8.22
N GLU A 4 -14.46 -4.42 7.77
CA GLU A 4 -14.40 -3.18 7.00
C GLU A 4 -13.58 -2.12 7.75
N ILE A 5 -12.50 -1.67 7.13
CA ILE A 5 -11.61 -0.66 7.69
C ILE A 5 -12.29 0.71 7.54
N LYS A 6 -13.00 1.14 8.58
CA LYS A 6 -13.37 2.56 8.73
C LYS A 6 -12.10 3.32 9.12
N GLY A 7 -11.59 4.10 8.18
CA GLY A 7 -10.31 4.81 8.19
C GLY A 7 -9.94 5.51 9.50
N GLY A 8 -9.06 4.87 10.27
CA GLY A 8 -8.26 5.48 11.34
C GLY A 8 -6.79 5.52 10.94
N LEU A 9 -6.00 6.39 11.60
CA LEU A 9 -4.55 6.54 11.37
C LEU A 9 -3.69 5.33 11.79
N HIS A 10 -4.31 4.30 12.38
CA HIS A 10 -3.65 3.11 12.89
C HIS A 10 -4.47 1.86 12.58
N ILE A 11 -3.78 0.77 12.22
CA ILE A 11 -4.34 -0.57 12.03
C ILE A 11 -3.54 -1.52 12.92
N CYS A 12 -4.24 -2.33 13.70
CA CYS A 12 -3.66 -3.43 14.47
C CYS A 12 -4.36 -4.71 14.04
N GLU A 13 -3.58 -5.69 13.58
CA GLU A 13 -4.10 -6.97 13.13
C GLU A 13 -3.12 -8.08 13.52
N THR A 14 -3.66 -9.24 13.86
CA THR A 14 -2.88 -10.43 14.22
C THR A 14 -2.95 -11.41 13.07
N TRP A 15 -1.81 -11.92 12.63
CA TRP A 15 -1.70 -12.90 11.56
C TRP A 15 -0.81 -14.05 12.00
N GLU A 16 -1.14 -15.26 11.57
CA GLU A 16 -0.41 -16.50 11.86
C GLU A 16 -0.06 -17.20 10.55
N ASP A 17 1.15 -17.76 10.47
CA ASP A 17 1.64 -18.50 9.32
C ASP A 17 1.30 -19.99 9.47
N PRO A 18 0.27 -20.51 8.77
CA PRO A 18 -0.16 -21.90 8.92
C PRO A 18 0.87 -22.91 8.40
N ASP A 19 1.82 -22.46 7.58
CA ASP A 19 2.82 -23.30 6.93
C ASP A 19 4.21 -23.14 7.59
N PHE A 20 4.27 -22.55 8.79
CA PHE A 20 5.54 -22.32 9.49
C PHE A 20 6.27 -23.62 9.84
N ASP A 21 7.51 -23.73 9.35
CA ASP A 21 8.46 -24.78 9.72
C ASP A 21 9.60 -24.21 10.57
N SER A 22 9.67 -24.63 11.84
CA SER A 22 10.71 -24.19 12.79
C SER A 22 12.13 -24.67 12.43
N LYS A 23 12.26 -25.57 11.46
CA LYS A 23 13.57 -26.05 10.98
C LYS A 23 14.06 -25.28 9.74
N ALA A 24 13.23 -24.40 9.18
CA ALA A 24 13.56 -23.64 7.98
C ALA A 24 13.77 -22.15 8.31
N PRO A 25 14.74 -21.47 7.69
CA PRO A 25 14.82 -20.02 7.72
C PRO A 25 13.56 -19.39 7.14
N ALA A 26 13.03 -18.36 7.81
CA ALA A 26 11.83 -17.64 7.39
C ALA A 26 11.97 -16.14 7.64
N PHE A 27 11.17 -15.33 6.95
CA PHE A 27 11.05 -13.91 7.25
C PHE A 27 9.65 -13.39 6.91
N TRP A 28 9.19 -12.40 7.67
CA TRP A 28 7.89 -11.76 7.47
C TRP A 28 8.03 -10.26 7.44
N TYR A 29 7.22 -9.60 6.63
CA TYR A 29 7.12 -8.15 6.59
C TYR A 29 5.68 -7.76 6.23
N VAL A 30 5.24 -6.61 6.75
CA VAL A 30 3.93 -6.06 6.42
C VAL A 30 4.08 -5.15 5.21
N ARG A 31 3.11 -5.23 4.28
CA ARG A 31 2.97 -4.30 3.16
C ARG A 31 1.60 -3.63 3.20
N VAL A 32 1.58 -2.33 2.99
CA VAL A 32 0.35 -1.54 2.87
C VAL A 32 0.28 -0.97 1.47
N LEU A 33 -0.92 -1.03 0.88
CA LEU A 33 -1.24 -0.45 -0.41
C LEU A 33 -2.20 0.73 -0.17
N GLN A 34 -1.79 1.92 -0.59
CA GLN A 34 -2.62 3.12 -0.46
C GLN A 34 -3.86 3.01 -1.36
N THR A 35 -4.98 3.64 -0.98
CA THR A 35 -6.05 3.93 -1.94
C THR A 35 -5.51 4.87 -3.03
N PRO A 36 -5.81 4.67 -4.32
CA PRO A 36 -5.35 5.56 -5.38
C PRO A 36 -5.67 7.03 -5.07
N THR A 37 -4.66 7.89 -5.18
CA THR A 37 -4.79 9.34 -4.98
C THR A 37 -4.44 10.09 -6.25
N LEU A 38 -4.80 11.36 -6.34
CA LEU A 38 -4.47 12.17 -7.50
C LEU A 38 -2.97 12.47 -7.54
N ARG A 39 -2.39 12.39 -8.73
CA ARG A 39 -1.02 12.84 -8.97
C ARG A 39 -0.96 14.37 -8.94
N TRP A 40 0.19 14.93 -8.59
CA TRP A 40 0.40 16.38 -8.60
C TRP A 40 0.06 17.01 -9.97
N SER A 41 0.36 16.29 -11.07
CA SER A 41 0.06 16.71 -12.44
C SER A 41 -1.44 16.84 -12.66
N ALA A 42 -2.23 15.91 -12.12
CA ALA A 42 -3.69 15.98 -12.19
C ALA A 42 -4.26 17.14 -11.37
N HIS A 43 -3.68 17.43 -10.21
CA HIS A 43 -4.05 18.62 -9.43
C HIS A 43 -3.79 19.91 -10.20
N HIS A 44 -2.61 20.06 -10.79
CA HIS A 44 -2.23 21.26 -11.53
C HIS A 44 -3.09 21.45 -12.78
N CYS A 45 -3.24 20.38 -13.55
CA CYS A 45 -4.08 20.29 -14.73
C CYS A 45 -5.53 20.77 -14.50
N ARG A 46 -6.15 20.29 -13.41
CA ARG A 46 -7.50 20.70 -13.02
C ARG A 46 -7.57 22.15 -12.59
N LYS A 47 -6.55 22.63 -11.88
CA LYS A 47 -6.45 24.03 -11.46
C LYS A 47 -6.41 24.98 -12.67
N GLU A 48 -5.71 24.58 -13.74
CA GLU A 48 -5.56 25.39 -14.95
C GLU A 48 -6.65 25.13 -16.01
N ASN A 49 -7.56 24.17 -15.80
CA ASN A 49 -8.57 23.71 -16.78
C ASN A 49 -7.98 23.25 -18.12
N ARG A 50 -6.84 22.53 -18.09
CA ARG A 50 -6.09 22.11 -19.29
C ARG A 50 -5.92 20.60 -19.41
N CYS A 51 -6.84 19.82 -18.86
CA CYS A 51 -6.70 18.36 -18.83
C CYS A 51 -6.90 17.66 -20.16
N ASP A 52 -7.65 18.28 -21.06
CA ASP A 52 -7.86 17.73 -22.40
C ASP A 52 -6.59 17.83 -23.28
N GLU A 53 -5.60 18.64 -22.90
CA GLU A 53 -4.32 18.75 -23.60
C GLU A 53 -3.41 17.53 -23.42
N PHE A 54 -3.66 16.71 -22.39
CA PHE A 54 -2.83 15.55 -22.04
C PHE A 54 -3.67 14.28 -21.85
N PRO A 55 -4.33 13.77 -22.91
CA PRO A 55 -5.32 12.69 -22.80
C PRO A 55 -4.72 11.34 -22.35
N GLY A 56 -3.41 11.14 -22.52
CA GLY A 56 -2.70 9.92 -22.10
C GLY A 56 -1.97 10.05 -20.76
N ALA A 57 -2.12 11.18 -20.05
CA ALA A 57 -1.42 11.37 -18.78
C ALA A 57 -2.06 10.59 -17.64
N GLU A 58 -1.23 9.90 -16.86
CA GLU A 58 -1.65 9.27 -15.60
C GLU A 58 -2.19 10.31 -14.63
N THR A 59 -3.44 10.13 -14.21
CA THR A 59 -4.14 11.08 -13.33
C THR A 59 -4.06 10.70 -11.86
N THR A 60 -3.81 9.42 -11.59
CA THR A 60 -3.71 8.87 -10.24
C THR A 60 -2.35 8.22 -9.99
N LEU A 61 -1.97 8.14 -8.73
CA LEU A 61 -0.84 7.35 -8.25
C LEU A 61 -1.29 6.50 -7.06
N GLN A 62 -0.57 5.42 -6.83
CA GLN A 62 -0.82 4.53 -5.71
C GLN A 62 0.50 4.16 -5.05
N GLU A 63 0.69 4.58 -3.80
CA GLU A 63 1.91 4.30 -3.07
C GLU A 63 1.84 2.99 -2.30
N ARG A 64 3.02 2.46 -2.00
CA ARG A 64 3.21 1.21 -1.25
C ARG A 64 4.22 1.45 -0.15
N ALA A 65 3.88 1.04 1.07
CA ALA A 65 4.79 1.05 2.21
C ALA A 65 5.08 -0.39 2.64
N TRP A 66 6.32 -0.66 3.02
CA TRP A 66 6.81 -1.97 3.41
C TRP A 66 7.57 -1.80 4.71
N THR A 67 7.35 -2.69 5.68
CA THR A 67 8.10 -2.66 6.93
C THR A 67 9.45 -3.35 6.77
N SER A 68 10.36 -3.10 7.70
CA SER A 68 11.53 -3.95 7.86
C SER A 68 11.10 -5.41 8.08
N PRO A 69 11.83 -6.38 7.51
CA PRO A 69 11.55 -7.79 7.74
C PRO A 69 11.93 -8.20 9.17
N ILE A 70 11.13 -9.12 9.72
CA ILE A 70 11.44 -9.88 10.93
C ILE A 70 11.98 -11.23 10.46
N TRP A 71 13.20 -11.57 10.86
CA TRP A 71 13.86 -12.80 10.45
C TRP A 71 13.72 -13.89 11.52
N TYR A 72 13.58 -15.12 11.06
CA TYR A 72 13.72 -16.33 11.87
C TYR A 72 14.82 -17.20 11.25
N LEU A 73 15.85 -17.47 12.05
CA LEU A 73 16.96 -18.35 11.72
C LEU A 73 16.98 -19.46 12.79
N PRO A 74 16.68 -20.71 12.42
CA PRO A 74 16.66 -21.85 13.34
C PRO A 74 17.98 -22.07 14.11
#